data_AF-X1R7L7-F1
#
_entry.id   AF-X1R7L7-F1
#
_cell.length_a   1.000
_cell.length_b   1.000
_cell.length_c   1.000
_cell.angle_alpha   90.00
_cell.angle_beta   90.00
_cell.angle_gamma   90.00
#
_symmetry.space_group_name_H-M   'P 1'
#
loop_
_entity.id
_entity.type
_entity.pdbx_description
1 polymer ?
#
loop_
_entity_poly.entity_id
_entity_poly.type
_entity_poly.pdbx_seq_one_letter_code
_entity_poly.pdbx_strand_id
1 'polypeptide(L)'
;MPHSKEPLTWVGYNEAKRNSKDAHLFGTGIPEGVVASEAANNAVTGGALVPLMTLGIPGSSVTAVLLGGLLVHGLRPGVTFMSENGDLSFTIIFSLFVANFLMLLIGYAFAKMGVHITRVKNNIIAP
;
A
#
# COMPACT_ATOMS: atom_id res chain seq x y z
N MET A 1 -12.17 -0.14 16.62
CA MET A 1 -10.99 0.25 15.82
C MET A 1 -11.35 1.45 14.93
N PRO A 2 -11.21 2.70 15.40
CA PRO A 2 -11.56 3.91 14.64
C PRO A 2 -10.32 4.71 14.17
N HIS A 3 -9.14 4.10 14.01
CA HIS A 3 -7.89 4.83 13.80
C HIS A 3 -7.18 4.61 12.45
N SER A 4 -7.74 3.88 11.48
CA SER A 4 -7.19 3.86 10.12
C SER A 4 -7.55 5.16 9.39
N LYS A 5 -6.56 6.04 9.23
CA LYS A 5 -6.69 7.40 8.65
C LYS A 5 -6.83 7.42 7.13
N GLU A 6 -7.09 6.27 6.48
CA GLU A 6 -6.98 6.13 5.04
C GLU A 6 -8.33 5.77 4.39
N PRO A 7 -8.94 6.69 3.62
CA PRO A 7 -10.30 6.52 3.08
C PRO A 7 -10.45 5.30 2.16
N LEU A 8 -9.38 4.88 1.48
CA LEU A 8 -9.40 3.72 0.57
C LEU A 8 -9.59 2.40 1.32
N THR A 9 -9.03 2.27 2.53
CA THR A 9 -9.24 1.07 3.36
C THR A 9 -10.70 0.91 3.78
N TRP A 10 -11.37 2.01 4.12
CA TRP A 10 -12.80 2.03 4.45
C TRP A 10 -13.68 1.70 3.25
N VAL A 11 -13.35 2.23 2.08
CA VAL A 11 -14.08 1.93 0.84
C VAL A 11 -13.93 0.46 0.48
N GLY A 12 -12.71 -0.09 0.52
CA GLY A 12 -12.47 -1.52 0.28
C GLY A 12 -13.20 -2.43 1.28
N TYR A 13 -13.17 -2.07 2.56
CA TYR A 13 -13.90 -2.80 3.61
C TYR A 13 -15.41 -2.78 3.39
N ASN A 14 -15.98 -1.60 3.08
CA ASN A 14 -17.42 -1.45 2.84
C ASN A 14 -17.87 -2.19 1.58
N GLU A 15 -17.07 -2.17 0.51
CA GLU A 15 -17.41 -2.89 -0.72
C GLU A 15 -17.32 -4.41 -0.50
N ALA A 16 -16.31 -4.89 0.24
CA ALA A 16 -16.24 -6.29 0.64
C ALA A 16 -17.44 -6.70 1.51
N LYS A 17 -17.86 -5.85 2.45
CA LYS A 17 -19.06 -6.08 3.26
C LYS A 17 -20.33 -6.15 2.41
N ARG A 18 -20.46 -5.25 1.44
CA ARG A 18 -21.63 -5.17 0.55
C ARG A 18 -21.74 -6.40 -0.36
N ASN A 19 -20.61 -6.99 -0.74
CA ASN A 19 -20.56 -8.17 -1.62
C ASN A 19 -20.51 -9.51 -0.86
N SER A 20 -20.26 -9.52 0.46
CA SER A 20 -20.13 -10.76 1.25
C SER A 20 -21.49 -11.34 1.66
N LYS A 21 -21.60 -12.67 1.63
CA LYS A 21 -22.75 -13.42 2.16
C LYS A 21 -22.82 -13.36 3.69
N ASP A 22 -21.67 -13.16 4.35
CA ASP A 22 -21.51 -13.10 5.80
C ASP A 22 -21.31 -11.65 6.30
N ALA A 23 -21.98 -10.69 5.65
CA ALA A 23 -21.90 -9.26 5.97
C ALA A 23 -22.13 -8.92 7.47
N HIS A 24 -22.85 -9.76 8.20
CA HIS A 24 -23.12 -9.61 9.64
C HIS A 24 -21.89 -9.85 10.54
N LEU A 25 -20.87 -10.55 10.04
CA LEU A 25 -19.61 -10.80 10.77
C LEU A 25 -18.59 -9.68 10.58
N PHE A 26 -18.85 -8.71 9.70
CA PHE A 26 -17.96 -7.55 9.54
C PHE A 26 -17.98 -6.68 10.80
N GLY A 27 -16.80 -6.49 11.39
CA GLY A 27 -16.58 -5.73 12.63
C GLY A 27 -16.07 -6.61 13.77
N THR A 28 -16.14 -7.93 13.62
CA THR A 28 -15.63 -8.91 14.59
C THR A 28 -14.19 -9.34 14.31
N GLY A 29 -13.61 -8.89 13.20
CA GLY A 29 -12.30 -9.33 12.73
C GLY A 29 -12.36 -10.52 11.75
N ILE A 30 -13.49 -10.74 11.06
CA ILE A 30 -13.59 -11.73 9.98
C ILE A 30 -12.43 -11.59 8.98
N PRO A 31 -11.77 -12.69 8.55
CA PRO A 31 -10.62 -12.64 7.64
C PRO A 31 -10.86 -11.85 6.37
N GLU A 32 -12.07 -11.96 5.78
CA GLU A 32 -12.46 -11.24 4.56
C GLU A 32 -12.34 -9.72 4.71
N GLY A 33 -12.78 -9.17 5.85
CA GLY A 33 -12.71 -7.74 6.13
C GLY A 33 -11.27 -7.26 6.35
N VAL A 34 -10.44 -8.08 6.98
CA VAL A 34 -9.01 -7.78 7.19
C VAL A 34 -8.28 -7.77 5.83
N VAL A 35 -8.45 -8.84 5.05
CA VAL A 35 -7.82 -8.96 3.72
C VAL A 35 -8.25 -7.83 2.80
N ALA A 36 -9.54 -7.46 2.79
CA ALA A 36 -10.03 -6.35 1.97
C ALA A 36 -9.41 -5.00 2.37
N SER A 37 -9.27 -4.74 3.67
CA SER A 37 -8.66 -3.50 4.17
C SER A 37 -7.17 -3.42 3.84
N GLU A 38 -6.43 -4.51 4.06
CA GLU A 38 -5.00 -4.58 3.78
C GLU A 38 -4.69 -4.52 2.28
N ALA A 39 -5.52 -5.18 1.47
CA ALA A 39 -5.41 -5.09 0.01
C ALA A 39 -5.64 -3.66 -0.49
N ALA A 40 -6.66 -2.97 0.04
CA ALA A 40 -6.94 -1.59 -0.30
C ALA A 40 -5.81 -0.64 0.13
N ASN A 41 -5.22 -0.85 1.31
CA ASN A 41 -4.05 -0.11 1.80
C ASN A 41 -2.84 -0.27 0.85
N ASN A 42 -2.53 -1.52 0.48
CA ASN A 42 -1.40 -1.78 -0.42
C ASN A 42 -1.64 -1.25 -1.84
N ALA A 43 -2.89 -1.17 -2.30
CA ALA A 43 -3.23 -0.63 -3.62
C ALA A 43 -3.01 0.89 -3.74
N VAL A 44 -3.03 1.64 -2.62
CA VAL A 44 -2.91 3.11 -2.62
C VAL A 44 -1.62 3.57 -3.29
N THR A 45 -0.50 2.90 -3.01
CA THR A 45 0.83 3.32 -3.48
C THR A 45 0.93 3.32 -5.00
N GLY A 46 0.44 2.25 -5.65
CA GLY A 46 0.40 2.18 -7.11
C GLY A 46 -0.60 3.15 -7.72
N GLY A 47 -1.80 3.24 -7.14
CA GLY A 47 -2.85 4.14 -7.61
C GLY A 47 -2.49 5.62 -7.54
N ALA A 48 -1.73 6.05 -6.53
CA ALA A 48 -1.28 7.42 -6.37
C ALA A 48 -0.09 7.78 -7.29
N LEU A 49 0.67 6.80 -7.78
CA LEU A 49 1.82 7.02 -8.65
C LEU A 49 1.41 7.39 -10.09
N VAL A 50 0.34 6.78 -10.60
CA VAL A 50 -0.17 7.05 -11.97
C VAL A 50 -0.48 8.54 -12.21
N PRO A 51 -1.27 9.24 -11.37
CA PRO A 51 -1.55 10.67 -11.57
C PRO A 51 -0.31 11.54 -11.32
N LEU A 52 0.61 11.13 -10.46
CA LEU A 52 1.88 11.83 -10.28
C LEU A 52 2.70 11.81 -11.58
N MET A 53 2.83 10.63 -12.20
CA MET A 53 3.67 10.47 -13.37
C MET A 53 3.05 11.07 -14.64
N THR A 54 1.73 10.98 -14.78
CA THR A 54 1.01 11.44 -15.97
C THR A 54 0.59 12.91 -15.90
N LEU A 55 0.21 13.42 -14.72
CA LEU A 55 -0.31 14.79 -14.55
C LEU A 55 0.59 15.66 -13.66
N GLY A 56 1.59 15.10 -12.99
CA GLY A 56 2.40 15.83 -12.00
C GLY A 56 1.65 16.10 -10.69
N ILE A 57 0.51 15.45 -10.46
CA ILE A 57 -0.37 15.70 -9.30
C ILE A 57 -0.23 14.54 -8.31
N PRO A 58 0.26 14.79 -7.08
CA PRO A 58 0.40 13.74 -6.07
C PRO A 58 -0.97 13.27 -5.57
N GLY A 59 -1.19 11.95 -5.55
CA GLY A 59 -2.40 11.32 -5.04
C GLY A 59 -2.35 10.97 -3.54
N SER A 60 -1.21 11.17 -2.88
CA SER A 60 -0.97 10.87 -1.46
C SER A 60 0.15 11.73 -0.89
N SER A 61 0.28 11.77 0.44
CA SER A 61 1.40 12.45 1.11
C SER A 61 2.77 11.88 0.71
N VAL A 62 2.86 10.56 0.55
CA VAL A 62 4.09 9.87 0.12
C VAL A 62 4.48 10.28 -1.31
N THR A 63 3.52 10.34 -2.23
CA THR A 63 3.79 10.77 -3.61
C THR A 63 4.11 12.26 -3.73
N ALA A 64 3.62 13.11 -2.81
CA ALA A 64 4.02 14.50 -2.73
C ALA A 64 5.48 14.69 -2.31
N VAL A 65 5.98 13.88 -1.36
CA VAL A 65 7.41 13.86 -1.00
C VAL A 65 8.26 13.38 -2.18
N LEU A 66 7.82 12.33 -2.88
CA LEU A 66 8.48 11.85 -4.09
C LEU A 66 8.55 12.94 -5.17
N LEU A 67 7.46 13.67 -5.42
CA LEU A 67 7.45 14.82 -6.33
C LEU A 67 8.52 15.85 -5.96
N GLY A 68 8.62 16.20 -4.67
CA GLY A 68 9.67 17.08 -4.17
C GLY A 68 11.08 16.57 -4.48
N GLY A 69 11.34 15.28 -4.25
CA GLY A 69 12.61 14.64 -4.57
C GLY A 69 12.95 14.66 -6.06
N LEU A 70 11.96 14.39 -6.93
CA LEU A 70 12.13 14.45 -8.38
C LEU A 70 12.44 15.89 -8.84
N LEU A 71 11.73 16.88 -8.32
CA LEU A 71 11.96 18.29 -8.65
C LEU A 71 13.36 18.77 -8.23
N VAL A 72 13.88 18.30 -7.10
CA VAL A 72 15.26 18.59 -6.66
C VAL A 72 16.30 18.04 -7.65
N HIS A 73 16.01 16.92 -8.30
CA HIS A 73 16.86 16.34 -9.35
C HIS A 73 16.60 16.94 -10.74
N GLY A 74 15.77 18.00 -10.84
CA GLY A 74 15.41 18.63 -12.10
C GLY A 74 14.39 17.85 -12.94
N LEU A 75 13.85 16.75 -12.40
CA LEU A 75 12.84 15.93 -13.05
C LEU A 75 11.46 16.52 -12.80
N ARG A 76 10.67 16.75 -13.87
CA ARG A 76 9.32 17.30 -13.80
C ARG A 76 8.29 16.26 -14.23
N PRO A 77 7.67 15.52 -13.29
CA PRO A 77 6.59 14.59 -13.59
C PRO A 77 5.41 15.29 -14.27
N GLY A 78 4.73 14.60 -15.19
CA GLY A 78 3.67 15.18 -16.00
C GLY A 78 3.58 14.56 -17.39
N VAL A 79 2.76 15.15 -18.25
CA VAL A 79 2.37 14.54 -19.54
C VAL A 79 3.56 14.24 -20.45
N THR A 80 4.59 15.10 -20.41
CA THR A 80 5.83 14.95 -21.19
C THR A 80 6.90 14.13 -20.48
N PHE A 81 6.72 13.82 -19.18
CA PHE A 81 7.72 13.09 -18.41
C PHE A 81 7.92 11.67 -18.94
N MET A 82 6.84 11.00 -19.34
CA MET A 82 6.93 9.66 -19.93
C MET A 82 7.53 9.66 -21.34
N SER A 83 7.44 10.77 -22.10
CA SER A 83 8.05 10.86 -23.42
C SER A 83 9.54 11.24 -23.36
N GLU A 84 9.91 12.15 -22.46
CA GLU A 84 11.29 12.64 -22.32
C GLU A 84 12.15 11.75 -21.43
N ASN A 85 11.54 11.15 -20.41
CA ASN A 85 12.19 10.32 -19.39
C ASN A 85 11.48 8.96 -19.27
N GLY A 86 11.14 8.35 -20.41
CA GLY A 86 10.43 7.08 -20.48
C GLY A 86 11.13 5.96 -19.70
N ASP A 87 12.45 5.83 -19.88
CA ASP A 87 13.25 4.81 -19.19
C ASP A 87 13.16 4.94 -17.66
N LEU A 88 13.29 6.16 -17.13
CA LEU A 88 13.13 6.43 -15.69
C LEU A 88 11.70 6.16 -15.24
N SER A 89 10.71 6.56 -16.03
CA SER A 89 9.30 6.37 -15.71
C SER A 89 8.95 4.89 -15.57
N PHE A 90 9.32 4.08 -16.55
CA PHE A 90 9.11 2.63 -16.52
C PHE A 90 9.96 1.96 -15.46
N THR A 91 11.17 2.45 -15.17
CA THR A 91 11.99 1.96 -14.06
C THR A 91 11.29 2.16 -12.72
N ILE A 92 10.72 3.34 -12.46
CA ILE A 92 9.98 3.61 -11.22
C ILE A 92 8.77 2.67 -11.11
N ILE A 93 7.96 2.54 -12.18
CA ILE A 93 6.78 1.67 -12.19
C ILE A 93 7.18 0.20 -11.98
N PHE A 94 8.20 -0.28 -12.71
CA PHE A 94 8.67 -1.65 -12.60
C PHE A 94 9.32 -1.92 -11.24
N SER A 95 10.06 -0.96 -10.68
CA SER A 95 10.63 -1.07 -9.34
C SER A 95 9.55 -1.22 -8.28
N LEU A 96 8.39 -0.55 -8.43
CA LEU A 96 7.27 -0.72 -7.52
C LEU A 96 6.67 -2.13 -7.62
N PHE A 97 6.57 -2.69 -8.82
CA PHE A 97 6.12 -4.06 -9.02
C PHE A 97 7.08 -5.06 -8.36
N VAL A 98 8.39 -4.92 -8.62
CA VAL A 98 9.43 -5.77 -8.01
C VAL A 98 9.45 -5.60 -6.49
N ALA A 99 9.32 -4.38 -5.96
CA ALA A 99 9.29 -4.10 -4.53
C ALA A 99 8.11 -4.79 -3.83
N ASN A 100 6.91 -4.78 -4.44
CA ASN A 100 5.76 -5.51 -3.90
C ASN A 100 6.01 -7.02 -3.89
N PHE A 101 6.64 -7.57 -4.94
CA PHE A 101 6.98 -8.99 -4.99
C PHE A 101 8.03 -9.37 -3.93
N LEU A 102 9.06 -8.54 -3.75
CA LEU A 102 10.04 -8.72 -2.69
C LEU A 102 9.42 -8.59 -1.29
N MET A 103 8.51 -7.63 -1.10
CA MET A 103 7.76 -7.46 0.15
C MET A 103 6.95 -8.72 0.47
N LEU A 104 6.32 -9.35 -0.53
CA LEU A 104 5.61 -10.63 -0.34
C LEU A 104 6.56 -11.74 0.13
N LEU A 105 7.71 -11.90 -0.54
CA LEU A 105 8.69 -12.93 -0.19
C LEU A 105 9.27 -12.73 1.22
N ILE A 106 9.71 -11.51 1.51
CA ILE A 106 10.30 -11.15 2.80
C ILE A 106 9.24 -11.23 3.89
N GLY A 107 8.05 -10.67 3.65
CA GLY A 107 6.93 -10.70 4.59
C GLY A 107 6.50 -12.11 4.93
N TYR A 108 6.44 -13.01 3.95
CA TYR A 108 6.13 -14.42 4.18
C TYR A 108 7.21 -15.13 5.01
N ALA A 109 8.49 -14.93 4.68
CA ALA A 109 9.60 -15.50 5.45
C ALA A 109 9.60 -14.99 6.90
N PHE A 110 9.37 -13.68 7.08
CA PHE A 110 9.35 -13.04 8.39
C PHE A 110 8.13 -13.46 9.20
N ALA A 111 6.95 -13.60 8.59
CA ALA A 111 5.76 -14.11 9.26
C ALA A 111 6.00 -15.52 9.84
N LYS A 112 6.67 -16.40 9.09
CA LYS A 112 7.03 -17.74 9.57
C LYS A 112 7.95 -17.71 10.79
N MET A 113 8.90 -16.77 10.84
CA MET A 113 9.77 -16.56 12.01
C MET A 113 9.01 -15.89 13.17
N GLY A 114 8.19 -14.87 12.88
CA GLY A 114 7.44 -14.10 13.86
C GLY A 114 6.40 -14.92 14.63
N VAL A 115 5.82 -15.95 14.01
CA VAL A 115 4.94 -16.92 14.71
C VAL A 115 5.66 -17.63 15.87
N HIS A 116 6.99 -17.76 15.82
CA HIS A 116 7.73 -18.33 16.95
C HIS A 116 7.81 -17.36 18.13
N ILE A 117 7.81 -16.05 17.87
CA ILE A 117 7.83 -15.00 18.89
C ILE A 117 6.46 -14.90 19.57
N THR A 118 5.35 -15.01 18.83
CA THR A 118 3.99 -14.96 19.40
C THR A 118 3.63 -16.18 20.25
N ARG A 119 4.42 -17.26 20.18
CA ARG A 119 4.28 -18.43 21.05
C ARG A 119 4.94 -18.27 22.43
N VAL A 120 5.80 -17.26 22.60
CA VAL A 120 6.47 -16.99 23.88
C VAL A 120 5.49 -16.24 24.80
N LYS A 121 5.38 -16.67 26.07
CA LYS A 121 4.46 -16.08 27.05
C LYS A 121 4.69 -14.57 27.20
N ASN A 122 3.60 -13.81 27.16
CA ASN A 122 3.59 -12.34 27.24
C ASN A 122 4.34 -11.76 28.46
N ASN A 123 4.41 -12.51 29.56
CA ASN A 123 5.15 -12.15 30.79
C ASN A 123 6.67 -11.99 30.62
N ILE A 124 7.25 -12.42 29.49
CA ILE A 124 8.69 -12.31 29.22
C ILE A 124 8.97 -11.17 28.21
N ILE A 125 8.01 -10.83 27.36
CA ILE A 125 8.18 -9.87 26.26
C ILE A 125 7.77 -8.45 26.68
N ALA A 126 6.77 -8.32 27.55
CA ALA A 126 6.38 -7.05 28.15
C ALA A 126 6.35 -7.22 29.68
N PRO A 127 7.24 -6.55 30.44
CA PRO A 127 7.04 -6.40 31.88
C PRO A 127 5.85 -5.48 32.19
#